data_AF-A0A930H8Y4-F1
#
_entry.id   AF-A0A930H8Y4-F1
#
_cell.length_a   1.000
_cell.length_b   1.000
_cell.length_c   1.000
_cell.angle_alpha   90.00
_cell.angle_beta   90.00
_cell.angle_gamma   90.00
#
_symmetry.space_group_name_H-M   'P 1'
#
loop_
_entity.id
_entity.type
_entity.pdbx_description
1 polymer ?
#
loop_
_entity_poly.entity_id
_entity_poly.type
_entity_poly.pdbx_seq_one_letter_code
_entity_poly.pdbx_strand_id
1 'polypeptide(L)'
;VYKGIGARLERAVINFMLDLHTEEQGYTEILPPFMANRDAMTGTGQLPKFEDDMFYVPAKDFFLIPTAEVPVTNLRSNEIIEPEEMPVYYTAYTPCFRKEAGSAGRDTRGLIRQHQFNKVEMVKLAYPENSYEELEKLTHDAEEVLQKLGIPYRVVRLCSGDLGFSAAMTYDIEVWMPSYGRYVEISSCSNFEDYQARRANIRFRREKKAKPEFVHTLNGSGLAVGRTVAAILENFQQEDGTVVVPEALRPYVGRDVIK
;
A
#
# COMPACT_ATOMS: atom_id res chain seq x y z
N VAL A 1 10.92 14.59 10.10
CA VAL A 1 10.05 14.79 11.29
C VAL A 1 9.03 15.86 10.98
N TYR A 2 7.74 15.50 10.95
CA TYR A 2 6.64 16.42 10.74
C TYR A 2 6.32 17.19 12.03
N LYS A 3 5.91 18.46 11.90
CA LYS A 3 5.53 19.32 13.05
C LYS A 3 4.32 20.17 12.69
N GLY A 4 3.49 20.48 13.69
CA GLY A 4 2.36 21.40 13.55
C GLY A 4 1.44 21.05 12.37
N ILE A 5 1.26 22.00 11.46
CA ILE A 5 0.38 21.84 10.30
C ILE A 5 0.81 20.71 9.35
N GLY A 6 2.13 20.46 9.22
CA GLY A 6 2.63 19.35 8.39
C GLY A 6 2.22 17.98 8.95
N ALA A 7 2.23 17.80 10.27
CA ALA A 7 1.76 16.57 10.91
C ALA A 7 0.22 16.43 10.80
N ARG A 8 -0.51 17.56 10.84
CA ARG A 8 -1.95 17.55 10.59
C ARG A 8 -2.29 17.17 9.15
N LEU A 9 -1.54 17.67 8.17
CA LEU A 9 -1.71 17.31 6.76
C LEU A 9 -1.46 15.81 6.54
N GLU A 10 -0.40 15.25 7.13
CA GLU A 10 -0.10 13.82 7.03
C GLU A 10 -1.24 12.96 7.59
N ARG A 11 -1.76 13.30 8.79
CA ARG A 11 -2.93 12.62 9.36
C ARG A 11 -4.20 12.81 8.51
N ALA A 12 -4.39 14.00 7.93
CA ALA A 12 -5.53 14.25 7.06
C ALA A 12 -5.50 13.36 5.81
N VAL A 13 -4.32 13.16 5.21
CA VAL A 13 -4.13 12.26 4.07
C VAL A 13 -4.44 10.82 4.47
N ILE A 14 -3.96 10.35 5.64
CA ILE A 14 -4.27 9.00 6.15
C ILE A 14 -5.78 8.80 6.29
N ASN A 15 -6.46 9.72 6.98
CA ASN A 15 -7.90 9.60 7.24
C ASN A 15 -8.70 9.66 5.93
N PHE A 16 -8.39 10.58 5.03
CA PHE A 16 -9.04 10.67 3.73
C PHE A 16 -8.92 9.37 2.92
N MET A 17 -7.73 8.76 2.89
CA MET A 17 -7.51 7.49 2.20
C MET A 17 -8.32 6.35 2.82
N LEU A 18 -8.30 6.22 4.16
CA LEU A 18 -9.07 5.18 4.86
C LEU A 18 -10.56 5.35 4.60
N ASP A 19 -11.10 6.55 4.82
CA ASP A 19 -12.52 6.85 4.63
C ASP A 19 -12.96 6.53 3.20
N LEU A 20 -12.17 6.93 2.18
CA LEU A 20 -12.46 6.60 0.77
C LEU A 20 -12.56 5.08 0.55
N HIS A 21 -11.55 4.34 0.99
CA HIS A 21 -11.51 2.89 0.78
C HIS A 21 -12.63 2.17 1.53
N THR A 22 -12.97 2.61 2.74
CA THR A 22 -13.99 1.94 3.57
C THR A 22 -15.41 2.34 3.21
N GLU A 23 -15.66 3.62 2.94
CA GLU A 23 -17.01 4.15 2.75
C GLU A 23 -17.48 4.06 1.29
N GLU A 24 -16.56 4.15 0.33
CA GLU A 24 -16.92 4.19 -1.10
C GLU A 24 -16.50 2.93 -1.88
N GLN A 25 -15.42 2.24 -1.47
CA GLN A 25 -14.83 1.13 -2.24
C GLN A 25 -14.97 -0.25 -1.57
N GLY A 26 -15.64 -0.32 -0.41
CA GLY A 26 -16.06 -1.59 0.21
C GLY A 26 -14.97 -2.38 0.93
N TYR A 27 -13.84 -1.74 1.26
CA TYR A 27 -12.80 -2.36 2.07
C TYR A 27 -13.19 -2.39 3.56
N THR A 28 -12.82 -3.45 4.27
CA THR A 28 -12.91 -3.48 5.73
C THR A 28 -11.62 -2.93 6.34
N GLU A 29 -11.73 -1.96 7.24
CA GLU A 29 -10.57 -1.38 7.92
C GLU A 29 -9.97 -2.36 8.95
N ILE A 30 -8.65 -2.50 8.91
CA ILE A 30 -7.86 -3.32 9.82
C ILE A 30 -6.79 -2.46 10.48
N LEU A 31 -6.63 -2.60 11.80
CA LEU A 31 -5.48 -2.09 12.54
C LEU A 31 -4.55 -3.25 12.95
N PRO A 32 -3.56 -3.60 12.12
CA PRO A 32 -2.72 -4.79 12.37
C PRO A 32 -1.55 -4.50 13.32
N PRO A 33 -0.90 -5.56 13.86
CA PRO A 33 0.40 -5.42 14.51
C PRO A 33 1.47 -4.88 13.57
N PHE A 34 2.39 -4.05 14.07
CA PHE A 34 3.52 -3.52 13.30
C PHE A 34 4.78 -4.39 13.33
N MET A 35 4.67 -5.57 13.96
CA MET A 35 5.68 -6.61 13.99
C MET A 35 5.06 -7.90 13.48
N ALA A 36 5.78 -8.60 12.60
CA ALA A 36 5.38 -9.89 12.07
C ALA A 36 6.41 -10.97 12.43
N ASN A 37 5.94 -12.19 12.69
CA ASN A 37 6.80 -13.34 12.88
C ASN A 37 7.36 -13.82 11.53
N ARG A 38 8.35 -14.72 11.57
CA ARG A 38 8.98 -15.28 10.37
C ARG A 38 8.01 -15.97 9.43
N ASP A 39 7.00 -16.67 9.96
CA ASP A 39 6.01 -17.38 9.14
C ASP A 39 5.20 -16.41 8.27
N ALA A 40 4.71 -15.31 8.85
CA ALA A 40 3.99 -14.28 8.12
C ALA A 40 4.87 -13.62 7.04
N MET A 41 6.11 -13.28 7.38
CA MET A 41 7.08 -12.71 6.45
C MET A 41 7.46 -13.68 5.31
N THR A 42 7.41 -14.98 5.57
CA THR A 42 7.63 -16.04 4.56
C THR A 42 6.40 -16.22 3.67
N GLY A 43 5.20 -16.10 4.24
CA GLY A 43 3.92 -16.18 3.57
C GLY A 43 3.79 -15.17 2.43
N THR A 44 4.16 -13.91 2.67
CA THR A 44 4.09 -12.83 1.67
C THR A 44 5.34 -12.69 0.80
N GLY A 45 6.38 -13.51 1.07
CA GLY A 45 7.55 -13.65 0.20
C GLY A 45 8.70 -12.68 0.47
N GLN A 46 8.66 -11.92 1.56
CA GLN A 46 9.81 -11.13 2.01
C GLN A 46 10.95 -12.06 2.44
N LEU A 47 10.64 -13.18 3.10
CA LEU A 47 11.63 -14.18 3.49
C LEU A 47 11.62 -15.41 2.57
N PRO A 48 12.79 -16.07 2.40
CA PRO A 48 14.10 -15.74 3.01
C PRO A 48 14.92 -14.70 2.21
N LYS A 49 14.50 -14.36 0.99
CA LYS A 49 15.35 -13.63 0.02
C LYS A 49 15.73 -12.22 0.47
N PHE A 50 14.82 -11.50 1.12
CA PHE A 50 14.98 -10.09 1.49
C PHE A 50 15.16 -9.88 3.00
N GLU A 51 15.65 -10.90 3.73
CA GLU A 51 15.85 -10.80 5.18
C GLU A 51 16.78 -9.62 5.55
N ASP A 52 17.83 -9.41 4.75
CA ASP A 52 18.80 -8.34 4.96
C ASP A 52 18.20 -6.94 4.82
N ASP A 53 17.07 -6.80 4.09
CA ASP A 53 16.35 -5.54 3.91
C ASP A 53 15.39 -5.21 5.08
N MET A 54 15.16 -6.17 5.99
CA MET A 54 14.18 -6.04 7.08
C MET A 54 14.83 -5.63 8.39
N PHE A 55 14.14 -4.80 9.19
CA PHE A 55 14.54 -4.55 10.57
C PHE A 55 14.13 -5.74 11.47
N TYR A 56 15.12 -6.46 11.98
CA TYR A 56 14.95 -7.68 12.78
C TYR A 56 15.01 -7.41 14.28
N VAL A 57 14.15 -8.09 15.04
CA VAL A 57 14.07 -8.06 16.51
C VAL A 57 14.43 -9.46 17.04
N PRO A 58 15.72 -9.73 17.35
CA PRO A 58 16.22 -11.08 17.62
C PRO A 58 15.60 -11.77 18.82
N ALA A 59 15.22 -11.01 19.85
CA ALA A 59 14.76 -11.55 21.13
C ALA A 59 13.52 -12.44 21.02
N LYS A 60 12.73 -12.30 19.95
CA LYS A 60 11.48 -13.03 19.73
C LYS A 60 11.29 -13.55 18.30
N ASP A 61 12.31 -13.46 17.44
CA ASP A 61 12.23 -13.75 16.00
C ASP A 61 11.11 -12.99 15.26
N PHE A 62 11.04 -11.67 15.50
CA PHE A 62 10.10 -10.77 14.83
C PHE A 62 10.80 -9.80 13.90
N PHE A 63 10.05 -9.27 12.95
CA PHE A 63 10.47 -8.24 12.02
C PHE A 63 9.52 -7.05 12.11
N LEU A 64 10.05 -5.83 12.03
CA LEU A 64 9.19 -4.67 11.77
C LEU A 64 8.66 -4.77 10.34
N ILE A 65 7.37 -4.55 10.16
CA ILE A 65 6.71 -4.78 8.86
C ILE A 65 7.17 -3.74 7.81
N PRO A 66 7.52 -4.15 6.58
CA PRO A 66 7.86 -3.24 5.49
C PRO A 66 6.64 -2.63 4.78
N THR A 67 5.45 -3.15 5.10
CA THR A 67 4.14 -2.81 4.53
C THR A 67 3.04 -3.51 5.34
N ALA A 68 1.82 -2.95 5.38
CA ALA A 68 0.66 -3.60 5.99
C ALA A 68 0.23 -4.88 5.24
N GLU A 69 0.66 -5.06 3.98
CA GLU A 69 0.47 -6.29 3.20
C GLU A 69 0.83 -7.53 4.03
N VAL A 70 1.96 -7.50 4.73
CA VAL A 70 2.47 -8.66 5.47
C VAL A 70 1.46 -9.15 6.52
N PRO A 71 1.09 -8.35 7.54
CA PRO A 71 0.15 -8.81 8.54
C PRO A 71 -1.27 -8.98 7.98
N VAL A 72 -1.72 -8.14 7.04
CA VAL A 72 -3.10 -8.16 6.54
C VAL A 72 -3.38 -9.39 5.69
N THR A 73 -2.50 -9.76 4.76
CA THR A 73 -2.65 -10.99 3.97
C THR A 73 -2.62 -12.23 4.87
N ASN A 74 -1.76 -12.23 5.89
CA ASN A 74 -1.61 -13.36 6.81
C ASN A 74 -2.71 -13.46 7.88
N LEU A 75 -3.67 -12.53 7.96
CA LEU A 75 -4.85 -12.70 8.83
C LEU A 75 -5.62 -13.99 8.54
N ARG A 76 -5.61 -14.42 7.28
CA ARG A 76 -6.27 -15.66 6.81
C ARG A 76 -5.29 -16.83 6.63
N SER A 77 -4.08 -16.74 7.21
CA SER A 77 -3.08 -17.80 7.09
C SER A 77 -3.57 -19.10 7.75
N ASN A 78 -3.33 -20.23 7.07
CA ASN A 78 -3.79 -21.56 7.47
C ASN A 78 -5.32 -21.72 7.57
N GLU A 79 -6.08 -20.81 6.98
CA GLU A 79 -7.55 -20.82 6.99
C GLU A 79 -8.13 -21.42 5.71
N ILE A 80 -9.38 -21.88 5.82
CA ILE A 80 -10.25 -22.14 4.67
C ILE A 80 -11.41 -21.15 4.78
N ILE A 81 -11.40 -20.13 3.92
CA ILE A 81 -12.43 -19.09 3.86
C ILE A 81 -13.73 -19.68 3.30
N GLU A 82 -14.84 -19.41 3.97
CA GLU A 82 -16.16 -19.89 3.56
C GLU A 82 -16.72 -19.07 2.38
N PRO A 83 -17.60 -19.65 1.54
CA PRO A 83 -18.12 -18.97 0.34
C PRO A 83 -18.75 -17.60 0.63
N GLU A 84 -19.40 -17.45 1.78
CA GLU A 84 -20.12 -16.23 2.17
C GLU A 84 -19.18 -15.06 2.52
N GLU A 85 -17.89 -15.32 2.77
CA GLU A 85 -16.88 -14.31 3.07
C GLU A 85 -16.08 -13.88 1.82
N MET A 86 -16.23 -14.57 0.70
CA MET A 86 -15.48 -14.31 -0.54
C MET A 86 -16.25 -13.38 -1.50
N PRO A 87 -15.58 -12.41 -2.16
CA PRO A 87 -14.18 -12.03 -2.00
C PRO A 87 -13.94 -11.18 -0.74
N VAL A 88 -12.68 -11.15 -0.26
CA VAL A 88 -12.29 -10.42 0.95
C VAL A 88 -11.48 -9.18 0.58
N TYR A 89 -11.90 -8.00 1.07
CA TYR A 89 -11.20 -6.73 0.85
C TYR A 89 -10.84 -6.09 2.20
N TYR A 90 -9.55 -5.83 2.40
CA TYR A 90 -9.01 -5.18 3.60
C TYR A 90 -8.23 -3.93 3.26
N THR A 91 -8.38 -2.90 4.09
CA THR A 91 -7.52 -1.71 4.05
C THR A 91 -6.91 -1.45 5.42
N ALA A 92 -5.66 -0.96 5.46
CA ALA A 92 -4.97 -0.71 6.70
C ALA A 92 -3.96 0.42 6.59
N TYR A 93 -3.97 1.32 7.56
CA TYR A 93 -2.86 2.24 7.79
C TYR A 93 -1.80 1.61 8.69
N THR A 94 -0.53 1.70 8.29
CA THR A 94 0.61 1.33 9.16
C THR A 94 1.84 2.22 8.93
N PRO A 95 2.69 2.41 9.96
CA PRO A 95 4.09 2.75 9.73
C PRO A 95 4.81 1.55 9.10
N CYS A 96 5.54 1.80 8.02
CA CYS A 96 6.31 0.83 7.25
C CYS A 96 7.80 1.04 7.47
N PHE A 97 8.55 -0.05 7.66
CA PHE A 97 9.98 -0.02 7.99
C PHE A 97 10.82 -0.76 6.95
N ARG A 98 11.77 -0.07 6.31
CA ARG A 98 12.68 -0.66 5.30
C ARG A 98 14.11 -0.20 5.53
N LYS A 99 15.08 -1.12 5.51
CA LYS A 99 16.51 -0.75 5.62
C LYS A 99 17.02 -0.04 4.37
N GLU A 100 16.33 -0.19 3.24
CA GLU A 100 16.71 0.44 1.97
C GLU A 100 18.15 0.07 1.54
N ALA A 101 18.56 -1.18 1.78
CA ALA A 101 19.90 -1.65 1.46
C ALA A 101 20.12 -1.58 -0.06
N GLY A 102 21.28 -1.08 -0.49
CA GLY A 102 21.59 -0.88 -1.92
C GLY A 102 21.08 0.42 -2.55
N SER A 103 20.38 1.29 -1.81
CA SER A 103 19.91 2.60 -2.30
C SER A 103 20.84 3.78 -1.97
N ALA A 104 22.08 3.50 -1.52
CA ALA A 104 23.02 4.51 -1.04
C ALA A 104 23.19 5.66 -2.03
N GLY A 105 22.86 6.88 -1.60
CA GLY A 105 23.01 8.11 -2.39
C GLY A 105 21.83 8.49 -3.30
N ARG A 106 20.80 7.65 -3.43
CA ARG A 106 19.61 7.94 -4.26
C ARG A 106 18.45 8.47 -3.43
N ASP A 107 17.85 9.59 -3.84
CA ASP A 107 16.67 10.22 -3.20
C ASP A 107 16.83 10.44 -1.67
N THR A 108 18.05 10.75 -1.21
CA THR A 108 18.38 10.84 0.23
C THR A 108 17.83 12.10 0.91
N ARG A 109 17.31 13.06 0.15
CA ARG A 109 16.73 14.32 0.65
C ARG A 109 15.22 14.32 0.50
N GLY A 110 14.51 14.68 1.57
CA GLY A 110 13.05 14.85 1.56
C GLY A 110 12.30 13.62 2.05
N LEU A 111 11.10 13.40 1.50
CA LEU A 111 10.12 12.41 2.01
C LEU A 111 9.97 11.17 1.11
N ILE A 112 10.70 11.10 -0.01
CA ILE A 112 10.49 10.07 -1.03
C ILE A 112 11.04 8.70 -0.62
N ARG A 113 12.22 8.67 0.02
CA ARG A 113 12.88 7.46 0.52
C ARG A 113 13.31 7.67 1.96
N GLN A 114 12.75 6.87 2.88
CA GLN A 114 12.99 6.95 4.32
C GLN A 114 12.99 5.53 4.90
N HIS A 115 13.65 5.32 6.04
CA HIS A 115 13.59 4.04 6.75
C HIS A 115 12.24 3.75 7.39
N GLN A 116 11.51 4.81 7.76
CA GLN A 116 10.15 4.74 8.24
C GLN A 116 9.29 5.69 7.41
N PHE A 117 8.17 5.20 6.90
CA PHE A 117 7.17 6.00 6.20
C PHE A 117 5.77 5.46 6.49
N ASN A 118 4.76 6.28 6.26
CA ASN A 118 3.36 5.93 6.48
C ASN A 118 2.72 5.49 5.16
N LYS A 119 1.87 4.45 5.20
CA LYS A 119 1.15 3.95 4.04
C LYS A 119 -0.24 3.45 4.43
N VAL A 120 -1.21 3.72 3.57
CA VAL A 120 -2.50 3.02 3.54
C VAL A 120 -2.38 1.93 2.48
N GLU A 121 -2.64 0.68 2.89
CA GLU A 121 -2.56 -0.50 2.03
C GLU A 121 -3.94 -1.02 1.72
N MET A 122 -4.14 -1.51 0.51
CA MET A 122 -5.30 -2.29 0.10
C MET A 122 -4.85 -3.73 -0.16
N VAL A 123 -5.58 -4.72 0.35
CA VAL A 123 -5.34 -6.15 0.15
C VAL A 123 -6.64 -6.80 -0.29
N LYS A 124 -6.56 -7.64 -1.34
CA LYS A 124 -7.70 -8.46 -1.80
C LYS A 124 -7.35 -9.94 -1.78
N LEU A 125 -8.29 -10.76 -1.31
CA LEU A 125 -8.30 -12.20 -1.53
C LEU A 125 -9.44 -12.52 -2.50
N ALA A 126 -9.08 -12.90 -3.71
CA ALA A 126 -10.00 -13.03 -4.83
C ALA A 126 -10.13 -14.48 -5.30
N TYR A 127 -11.23 -14.75 -6.02
CA TYR A 127 -11.37 -15.96 -6.80
C TYR A 127 -10.30 -16.00 -7.91
N PRO A 128 -9.67 -17.16 -8.18
CA PRO A 128 -8.63 -17.27 -9.22
C PRO A 128 -9.04 -16.70 -10.58
N GLU A 129 -10.25 -17.04 -11.02
CA GLU A 129 -10.82 -16.64 -12.32
C GLU A 129 -10.98 -15.14 -12.51
N ASN A 130 -11.13 -14.37 -11.43
CA ASN A 130 -11.42 -12.93 -11.49
C ASN A 130 -10.24 -12.08 -11.00
N SER A 131 -9.12 -12.69 -10.61
CA SER A 131 -8.00 -11.99 -9.96
C SER A 131 -7.41 -10.85 -10.82
N TYR A 132 -7.34 -11.00 -12.14
CA TYR A 132 -6.86 -9.92 -13.01
C TYR A 132 -7.86 -8.77 -13.15
N GLU A 133 -9.16 -9.04 -13.11
CA GLU A 133 -10.18 -7.98 -13.04
C GLU A 133 -10.11 -7.24 -11.69
N GLU A 134 -9.82 -7.96 -10.60
CA GLU A 134 -9.59 -7.35 -9.30
C GLU A 134 -8.32 -6.50 -9.25
N LEU A 135 -7.30 -6.81 -10.06
CA LEU A 135 -6.11 -5.96 -10.21
C LEU A 135 -6.44 -4.63 -10.89
N GLU A 136 -7.26 -4.65 -11.94
CA GLU A 136 -7.71 -3.42 -12.61
C GLU A 136 -8.53 -2.56 -11.63
N LYS A 137 -9.46 -3.15 -10.87
CA LYS A 137 -10.20 -2.45 -9.82
C LYS A 137 -9.28 -1.89 -8.74
N LEU A 138 -8.34 -2.68 -8.24
CA LEU A 138 -7.38 -2.26 -7.20
C LEU A 138 -6.50 -1.10 -7.66
N THR A 139 -6.12 -1.08 -8.93
CA THR A 139 -5.35 0.02 -9.53
C THR A 139 -6.21 1.27 -9.60
N HIS A 140 -7.46 1.13 -10.07
CA HIS A 140 -8.43 2.23 -10.11
C HIS A 140 -8.72 2.82 -8.72
N ASP A 141 -8.87 1.96 -7.71
CA ASP A 141 -9.10 2.35 -6.31
C ASP A 141 -7.98 3.29 -5.81
N ALA A 142 -6.72 3.00 -6.18
CA ALA A 142 -5.56 3.85 -5.87
C ALA A 142 -5.51 5.12 -6.73
N GLU A 143 -5.89 5.05 -8.01
CA GLU A 143 -5.97 6.21 -8.90
C GLU A 143 -7.01 7.24 -8.41
N GLU A 144 -8.15 6.76 -7.89
CA GLU A 144 -9.23 7.63 -7.40
C GLU A 144 -8.77 8.55 -6.27
N VAL A 145 -7.86 8.08 -5.40
CA VAL A 145 -7.21 8.93 -4.38
C VAL A 145 -6.54 10.14 -5.04
N LEU A 146 -5.77 9.94 -6.11
CA LEU A 146 -5.06 11.01 -6.82
C LEU A 146 -6.00 11.93 -7.59
N GLN A 147 -7.04 11.35 -8.19
CA GLN A 147 -8.06 12.10 -8.92
C GLN A 147 -8.82 13.06 -7.99
N LYS A 148 -9.28 12.59 -6.83
CA LYS A 148 -9.94 13.42 -5.82
C LYS A 148 -9.02 14.48 -5.21
N LEU A 149 -7.72 14.18 -5.11
CA LEU A 149 -6.71 15.16 -4.67
C LEU A 149 -6.29 16.14 -5.77
N GLY A 150 -6.65 15.90 -7.04
CA GLY A 150 -6.24 16.73 -8.17
C GLY A 150 -4.74 16.66 -8.49
N ILE A 151 -4.09 15.53 -8.23
CA ILE A 151 -2.65 15.34 -8.48
C ILE A 151 -2.46 14.67 -9.85
N PRO A 152 -1.68 15.25 -10.78
CA PRO A 152 -1.39 14.62 -12.07
C PRO A 152 -0.55 13.34 -11.90
N TYR A 153 -0.93 12.27 -12.59
CA TYR A 153 -0.23 10.98 -12.54
C TYR A 153 -0.23 10.26 -13.88
N ARG A 154 0.49 9.16 -13.94
CA ARG A 154 0.42 8.15 -15.01
C ARG A 154 0.43 6.75 -14.42
N VAL A 155 -0.10 5.78 -15.15
CA VAL A 155 -0.05 4.35 -14.81
C VAL A 155 0.92 3.65 -15.74
N VAL A 156 1.80 2.81 -15.19
CA VAL A 156 2.84 2.07 -15.91
C VAL A 156 2.68 0.59 -15.60
N ARG A 157 2.46 -0.22 -16.63
CA ARG A 157 2.55 -1.68 -16.49
C ARG A 157 4.02 -2.10 -16.47
N LEU A 158 4.45 -2.77 -15.42
CA LEU A 158 5.85 -3.17 -15.27
C LEU A 158 6.23 -4.28 -16.27
N CYS A 159 7.46 -4.20 -16.77
CA CYS A 159 8.05 -5.25 -17.61
C CYS A 159 8.60 -6.39 -16.74
N SER A 160 8.84 -7.56 -17.33
CA SER A 160 9.29 -8.75 -16.58
C SER A 160 10.59 -8.57 -15.79
N GLY A 161 11.50 -7.70 -16.25
CA GLY A 161 12.77 -7.42 -15.57
C GLY A 161 12.64 -6.52 -14.33
N ASP A 162 11.49 -5.86 -14.15
CA ASP A 162 11.24 -4.92 -13.06
C ASP A 162 10.14 -5.41 -12.10
N LEU A 163 9.57 -6.60 -12.36
CA LEU A 163 8.58 -7.21 -11.48
C LEU A 163 9.20 -7.59 -10.12
N GLY A 164 8.45 -7.30 -9.06
CA GLY A 164 8.76 -7.77 -7.71
C GLY A 164 8.74 -9.31 -7.64
N PHE A 165 9.55 -9.87 -6.74
CA PHE A 165 9.78 -11.32 -6.66
C PHE A 165 8.52 -12.18 -6.56
N SER A 166 7.49 -11.70 -5.87
CA SER A 166 6.26 -12.44 -5.64
C SER A 166 5.20 -12.18 -6.71
N ALA A 167 5.31 -11.10 -7.49
CA ALA A 167 4.22 -10.61 -8.35
C ALA A 167 4.18 -11.34 -9.70
N ALA A 168 2.97 -11.70 -10.15
CA ALA A 168 2.72 -12.18 -11.50
C ALA A 168 2.50 -11.02 -12.48
N MET A 169 1.85 -9.94 -12.03
CA MET A 169 1.64 -8.71 -12.79
C MET A 169 1.49 -7.51 -11.86
N THR A 170 2.07 -6.38 -12.25
CA THR A 170 2.08 -5.14 -11.45
C THR A 170 1.83 -3.92 -12.33
N TYR A 171 1.04 -2.98 -11.80
CA TYR A 171 0.94 -1.61 -12.24
C TYR A 171 1.55 -0.67 -11.21
N ASP A 172 2.45 0.20 -11.64
CA ASP A 172 2.90 1.33 -10.85
C ASP A 172 2.11 2.57 -11.22
N ILE A 173 1.72 3.33 -10.20
CA ILE A 173 1.17 4.67 -10.36
C ILE A 173 2.26 5.65 -9.98
N GLU A 174 2.55 6.58 -10.88
CA GLU A 174 3.58 7.58 -10.69
C GLU A 174 2.97 8.98 -10.74
N VAL A 175 3.29 9.82 -9.76
CA VAL A 175 2.82 11.22 -9.68
C VAL A 175 3.83 12.19 -10.25
N TRP A 176 3.36 13.27 -10.86
CA TRP A 176 4.21 14.36 -11.30
C TRP A 176 4.84 15.09 -10.11
N MET A 177 6.16 15.22 -10.12
CA MET A 177 6.92 15.96 -9.11
C MET A 177 7.61 17.16 -9.77
N PRO A 178 7.04 18.38 -9.66
CA PRO A 178 7.56 19.59 -10.28
C PRO A 178 9.06 19.84 -10.06
N SER A 179 9.56 19.63 -8.84
CA SER A 179 10.97 19.87 -8.52
C SER A 179 11.93 18.86 -9.18
N TYR A 180 11.40 17.68 -9.55
CA TYR A 180 12.15 16.62 -10.23
C TYR A 180 11.99 16.71 -11.76
N GLY A 181 10.96 17.42 -12.25
CA GLY A 181 10.64 17.48 -13.68
C GLY A 181 10.29 16.13 -14.29
N ARG A 182 9.77 15.18 -13.50
CA ARG A 182 9.41 13.83 -13.93
C ARG A 182 8.32 13.21 -13.05
N TYR A 183 7.78 12.09 -13.52
CA TYR A 183 6.93 11.22 -12.72
C TYR A 183 7.77 10.37 -11.74
N VAL A 184 7.23 10.16 -10.54
CA VAL A 184 7.83 9.38 -9.45
C VAL A 184 6.78 8.44 -8.87
N GLU A 185 7.14 7.17 -8.71
CA GLU A 185 6.28 6.13 -8.13
C GLU A 185 5.64 6.58 -6.80
N ILE A 186 4.34 6.37 -6.65
CA ILE A 186 3.57 6.61 -5.42
C ILE A 186 2.79 5.38 -4.95
N SER A 187 2.48 4.47 -5.88
CA SER A 187 1.81 3.21 -5.63
C SER A 187 2.32 2.13 -6.57
N SER A 188 2.21 0.89 -6.11
CA SER A 188 2.45 -0.34 -6.85
C SER A 188 1.30 -1.28 -6.50
N CYS A 189 0.51 -1.67 -7.48
CA CYS A 189 -0.63 -2.59 -7.38
C CYS A 189 -0.30 -3.90 -8.09
N SER A 190 -0.36 -5.01 -7.38
CA SER A 190 0.12 -6.31 -7.86
C SER A 190 -0.88 -7.43 -7.67
N ASN A 191 -0.94 -8.34 -8.64
CA ASN A 191 -1.55 -9.66 -8.53
C ASN A 191 -0.44 -10.70 -8.33
N PHE A 192 -0.58 -11.54 -7.30
CA PHE A 192 0.39 -12.57 -6.94
C PHE A 192 -0.07 -13.97 -7.34
N GLU A 193 -1.23 -14.08 -7.99
CA GLU A 193 -1.96 -15.32 -8.20
C GLU A 193 -1.99 -16.13 -6.88
N ASP A 194 -1.68 -17.42 -6.92
CA ASP A 194 -1.67 -18.29 -5.74
C ASP A 194 -0.33 -18.31 -4.99
N TYR A 195 0.65 -17.47 -5.35
CA TYR A 195 2.01 -17.52 -4.80
C TYR A 195 2.03 -17.36 -3.27
N GLN A 196 1.41 -16.30 -2.76
CA GLN A 196 1.35 -16.04 -1.32
C GLN A 196 0.37 -17.01 -0.64
N ALA A 197 -0.76 -17.31 -1.29
CA ALA A 197 -1.76 -18.24 -0.77
C ALA A 197 -1.17 -19.64 -0.52
N ARG A 198 -0.29 -20.14 -1.39
CA ARG A 198 0.41 -21.41 -1.22
C ARG A 198 1.36 -21.40 -0.04
N ARG A 199 2.10 -20.31 0.17
CA ARG A 199 3.08 -20.15 1.25
C ARG A 199 2.44 -19.95 2.62
N ALA A 200 1.36 -19.16 2.67
CA ALA A 200 0.58 -18.89 3.87
C ALA A 200 -0.58 -19.88 4.08
N ASN A 201 -0.74 -20.86 3.20
CA ASN A 201 -1.80 -21.89 3.22
C ASN A 201 -3.22 -21.31 3.30
N ILE A 202 -3.50 -20.27 2.51
CA ILE A 202 -4.80 -19.56 2.47
C ILE A 202 -5.67 -20.19 1.40
N ARG A 203 -6.77 -20.83 1.80
CA ARG A 203 -7.68 -21.52 0.89
C ARG A 203 -9.09 -20.98 1.03
N PHE A 204 -9.95 -21.30 0.08
CA PHE A 204 -11.38 -21.06 0.14
C PHE A 204 -12.15 -22.27 -0.35
N ARG A 205 -13.46 -22.32 -0.10
CA ARG A 205 -14.37 -23.26 -0.76
C ARG A 205 -15.36 -22.49 -1.62
N ARG A 206 -15.71 -23.05 -2.79
CA ARG A 206 -16.78 -22.51 -3.65
C ARG A 206 -18.16 -22.74 -3.06
N GLU A 207 -18.33 -23.88 -2.39
CA GLU A 207 -19.57 -24.28 -1.74
C GLU A 207 -19.26 -25.03 -0.45
N LYS A 208 -20.25 -25.10 0.46
CA LYS A 208 -20.12 -25.88 1.69
C LYS A 208 -19.79 -27.34 1.36
N LYS A 209 -18.73 -27.86 2.00
CA LYS A 209 -18.18 -29.22 1.79
C LYS A 209 -17.47 -29.44 0.44
N ALA A 210 -17.37 -28.45 -0.44
CA ALA A 210 -16.53 -28.55 -1.62
C ALA A 210 -15.05 -28.72 -1.23
N LYS A 211 -14.25 -29.23 -2.17
CA LYS A 211 -12.79 -29.33 -2.02
C LYS A 211 -12.22 -27.91 -1.95
N PRO A 212 -11.36 -27.60 -0.96
CA PRO A 212 -10.72 -26.29 -0.89
C PRO A 212 -9.76 -26.04 -2.06
N GLU A 213 -9.75 -24.80 -2.53
CA GLU A 213 -8.85 -24.26 -3.56
C GLU A 213 -8.03 -23.10 -2.95
N PHE A 214 -6.87 -22.77 -3.52
CA PHE A 214 -6.12 -21.59 -3.08
C PHE A 214 -6.78 -20.32 -3.64
N VAL A 215 -6.86 -19.27 -2.81
CA VAL A 215 -7.26 -17.94 -3.29
C VAL A 215 -6.15 -17.35 -4.16
N HIS A 216 -6.48 -16.33 -4.94
CA HIS A 216 -5.48 -15.41 -5.45
C HIS A 216 -5.35 -14.21 -4.50
N THR A 217 -4.13 -13.73 -4.27
CA THR A 217 -3.87 -12.56 -3.43
C THR A 217 -3.48 -11.36 -4.28
N LEU A 218 -3.90 -10.18 -3.85
CA LEU A 218 -3.53 -8.90 -4.45
C LEU A 218 -3.22 -7.87 -3.36
N ASN A 219 -2.35 -6.92 -3.66
CA ASN A 219 -2.17 -5.73 -2.84
C ASN A 219 -1.82 -4.50 -3.67
N GLY A 220 -2.10 -3.34 -3.11
CA GLY A 220 -1.86 -2.06 -3.73
C GLY A 220 -1.69 -0.98 -2.68
N SER A 221 -0.83 0.00 -2.95
CA SER A 221 -0.73 1.17 -2.08
C SER A 221 -1.89 2.12 -2.39
N GLY A 222 -2.65 2.54 -1.37
CA GLY A 222 -3.78 3.46 -1.51
C GLY A 222 -3.65 4.76 -0.70
N LEU A 223 -2.50 5.39 -0.49
CA LEU A 223 -1.21 5.39 -1.18
C LEU A 223 -0.09 5.39 -0.13
N ALA A 224 1.17 5.52 -0.59
CA ALA A 224 2.27 5.92 0.29
C ALA A 224 2.11 7.39 0.75
N VAL A 225 1.58 7.58 1.96
CA VAL A 225 1.20 8.88 2.57
C VAL A 225 2.30 9.92 2.46
N GLY A 226 3.54 9.56 2.81
CA GLY A 226 4.67 10.51 2.79
C GLY A 226 4.96 11.07 1.40
N ARG A 227 4.85 10.22 0.36
CA ARG A 227 4.99 10.62 -1.05
C ARG A 227 3.80 11.46 -1.50
N THR A 228 2.58 11.15 -1.05
CA THR A 228 1.39 11.97 -1.32
C THR A 228 1.51 13.36 -0.73
N VAL A 229 1.99 13.48 0.52
CA VAL A 229 2.25 14.78 1.15
C VAL A 229 3.28 15.58 0.34
N ALA A 230 4.37 14.94 -0.13
CA ALA A 230 5.35 15.61 -0.99
C ALA A 230 4.70 16.09 -2.30
N ALA A 231 3.89 15.26 -2.95
CA ALA A 231 3.20 15.61 -4.18
C ALA A 231 2.22 16.78 -3.98
N ILE A 232 1.49 16.82 -2.86
CA ILE A 232 0.61 17.96 -2.50
C ILE A 232 1.45 19.23 -2.35
N LEU A 233 2.53 19.18 -1.56
CA LEU A 233 3.38 20.34 -1.32
C LEU A 233 3.98 20.89 -2.62
N GLU A 234 4.36 20.04 -3.57
CA GLU A 234 4.96 20.50 -4.82
C GLU A 234 3.94 20.96 -5.86
N ASN A 235 2.81 20.26 -6.03
CA ASN A 235 1.84 20.58 -7.07
C ASN A 235 0.90 21.74 -6.69
N PHE A 236 0.77 22.05 -5.40
CA PHE A 236 -0.13 23.09 -4.90
C PHE A 236 0.60 24.30 -4.29
N GLN A 237 1.93 24.38 -4.44
CA GLN A 237 2.70 25.56 -4.00
C GLN A 237 2.33 26.82 -4.78
N GLN A 238 2.41 27.97 -4.12
CA GLN A 238 2.25 29.29 -4.69
C GLN A 238 3.60 30.03 -4.70
N GLU A 239 3.70 31.12 -5.46
CA GLU A 239 4.94 31.92 -5.58
C GLU A 239 5.39 32.50 -4.23
N ASP A 240 4.46 32.79 -3.33
CA ASP A 240 4.74 33.30 -1.98
C ASP A 240 5.17 32.20 -0.97
N GLY A 241 5.28 30.95 -1.42
CA GLY A 241 5.65 29.80 -0.59
C GLY A 241 4.50 29.16 0.17
N THR A 242 3.28 29.70 0.08
CA THR A 242 2.09 29.04 0.64
C THR A 242 1.69 27.82 -0.19
N VAL A 243 0.91 26.91 0.40
CA VAL A 243 0.41 25.71 -0.28
C VAL A 243 -1.11 25.66 -0.18
N VAL A 244 -1.79 25.58 -1.32
CA VAL A 244 -3.24 25.39 -1.38
C VAL A 244 -3.57 23.97 -0.95
N VAL A 245 -4.49 23.80 0.00
CA VAL A 245 -4.97 22.49 0.43
C VAL A 245 -5.97 21.95 -0.60
N PRO A 246 -5.76 20.74 -1.15
CA PRO A 246 -6.72 20.08 -2.04
C PRO A 246 -8.12 20.06 -1.42
N GLU A 247 -9.15 20.26 -2.24
CA GLU A 247 -10.52 20.45 -1.73
C GLU A 247 -10.99 19.29 -0.86
N ALA A 248 -10.71 18.05 -1.31
CA ALA A 248 -11.02 16.82 -0.59
C ALA A 248 -10.38 16.73 0.80
N LEU A 249 -9.26 17.41 1.05
CA LEU A 249 -8.57 17.41 2.33
C LEU A 249 -9.00 18.55 3.27
N ARG A 250 -9.68 19.58 2.77
CA ARG A 250 -10.08 20.74 3.58
C ARG A 250 -10.91 20.36 4.82
N PRO A 251 -11.86 19.39 4.77
CA PRO A 251 -12.59 18.95 5.97
C PRO A 251 -11.67 18.38 7.07
N TYR A 252 -10.61 17.67 6.68
CA TYR A 252 -9.65 17.03 7.61
C TYR A 252 -8.59 18.02 8.13
N VAL A 253 -8.07 18.87 7.26
CA VAL A 253 -7.02 19.86 7.59
C VAL A 253 -7.61 21.10 8.28
N GLY A 254 -8.88 21.42 8.03
CA GLY A 254 -9.61 22.54 8.64
C GLY A 254 -9.16 23.92 8.16
N ARG A 255 -8.58 24.01 6.95
CA ARG A 255 -8.22 25.26 6.25
C ARG A 255 -8.03 24.99 4.76
N ASP A 256 -8.07 26.05 3.99
CA ASP A 256 -7.88 26.09 2.53
C ASP A 256 -6.42 26.33 2.11
N VAL A 257 -5.62 26.98 2.94
CA VAL A 257 -4.20 27.31 2.65
C VAL A 257 -3.30 27.02 3.85
N ILE A 258 -2.10 26.47 3.59
CA ILE A 258 -1.00 26.32 4.54
C ILE A 258 -0.01 27.47 4.30
N LYS A 259 0.31 28.21 5.36
CA LYS A 259 1.29 29.30 5.37
C LYS A 259 2.62 28.83 5.94
#